data_AF-A0A9P6KT74-F1
#
_entry.id   AF-A0A9P6KT74-F1
#
_cell.length_a   1.000
_cell.length_b   1.000
_cell.length_c   1.000
_cell.angle_alpha   90.00
_cell.angle_beta   90.00
_cell.angle_gamma   90.00
#
_symmetry.space_group_name_H-M   'P 1'
#
loop_
_entity.id
_entity.type
_entity.pdbx_description
1 polymer ?
#
loop_
_entity_poly.entity_id
_entity_poly.type
_entity_poly.pdbx_seq_one_letter_code
_entity_poly.pdbx_strand_id
1 'polypeptide(L)'
;MSPPITLPSPTPREAIADALSRCTLGLDTHSRPLFGSACLQDSTMAVAIGPTVVSGWPAVSAFFERVFHVITMHVITNVRIAVEDGADTATLSAHAISYHVREEDG
;
A
#
# COMPACT_ATOMS: atom_id res chain seq x y z
N MET A 1 -7.54 17.70 -2.40
CA MET A 1 -6.96 17.33 -3.71
C MET A 1 -6.39 15.93 -3.58
N SER A 2 -6.70 15.02 -4.49
CA SER A 2 -6.12 13.67 -4.47
C SER A 2 -4.64 13.74 -4.87
N PRO A 3 -3.75 12.99 -4.19
CA PRO A 3 -2.34 12.89 -4.57
C PRO A 3 -2.19 12.38 -6.01
N PRO A 4 -1.14 12.79 -6.75
CA PRO A 4 -0.86 12.22 -8.05
C PRO A 4 -0.52 10.73 -7.92
N ILE A 5 -1.02 9.90 -8.84
CA ILE A 5 -0.71 8.47 -8.90
C ILE A 5 0.66 8.21 -9.54
N THR A 6 1.07 9.07 -10.48
CA THR A 6 2.34 8.94 -11.18
C THR A 6 3.23 10.10 -10.83
N LEU A 7 4.46 9.80 -10.41
CA LEU A 7 5.52 10.80 -10.23
C LEU A 7 6.33 10.95 -11.52
N PRO A 8 6.79 12.15 -11.87
CA PRO A 8 7.66 12.35 -13.02
C PRO A 8 9.06 11.80 -12.76
N SER A 9 9.52 10.90 -13.63
CA SER A 9 10.90 10.39 -13.69
C SER A 9 11.51 9.88 -12.37
N PRO A 10 10.82 9.00 -11.60
CA PRO A 10 11.40 8.44 -10.39
C PRO A 10 12.57 7.51 -10.74
N THR A 11 13.61 7.54 -9.92
CA THR A 11 14.58 6.43 -9.90
C THR A 11 13.88 5.12 -9.53
N PRO A 12 14.45 3.94 -9.86
CA PRO A 12 13.84 2.66 -9.47
C PRO A 12 13.55 2.55 -7.97
N ARG A 13 14.46 3.04 -7.11
CA ARG A 13 14.28 3.03 -5.66
C ARG A 13 13.15 3.96 -5.20
N GLU A 14 13.01 5.13 -5.82
CA GLU A 14 11.90 6.04 -5.54
C GLU A 14 10.58 5.44 -6.00
N ALA A 15 10.52 4.79 -7.16
CA ALA A 15 9.31 4.13 -7.64
C ALA A 15 8.85 2.98 -6.70
N ILE A 16 9.79 2.21 -6.15
CA ILE A 16 9.50 1.16 -5.15
C ILE A 16 8.97 1.77 -3.84
N ALA A 17 9.62 2.82 -3.32
CA ALA A 17 9.16 3.51 -2.13
C ALA A 17 7.78 4.18 -2.33
N ASP A 18 7.56 4.74 -3.52
CA ASP A 18 6.31 5.37 -3.91
C ASP A 18 5.14 4.38 -3.96
N ALA A 19 5.37 3.12 -4.36
CA ALA A 19 4.35 2.08 -4.27
C ALA A 19 3.84 1.91 -2.82
N LEU A 20 4.74 1.87 -1.83
CA LEU A 20 4.33 1.80 -0.42
C LEU A 20 3.59 3.08 0.01
N SER A 21 4.09 4.26 -0.39
CA SER A 21 3.46 5.55 -0.09
C SER A 21 2.05 5.65 -0.65
N ARG A 22 1.82 5.24 -1.91
CA ARG A 22 0.49 5.22 -2.53
C ARG A 22 -0.44 4.22 -1.87
N CYS A 23 0.08 3.06 -1.45
CA CYS A 23 -0.69 2.08 -0.71
C CYS A 23 -1.24 2.69 0.59
N THR A 24 -0.37 3.21 1.46
CA THR A 24 -0.77 3.73 2.77
C THR A 24 -1.58 5.02 2.67
N LEU A 25 -1.20 5.93 1.78
CA LEU A 25 -1.95 7.17 1.55
C LEU A 25 -3.32 6.89 0.95
N GLY A 26 -3.43 5.88 0.08
CA GLY A 26 -4.71 5.42 -0.43
C GLY A 26 -5.64 4.94 0.68
N LEU A 27 -5.13 4.19 1.66
CA LEU A 27 -5.88 3.76 2.84
C LEU A 27 -6.31 4.96 3.71
N ASP A 28 -5.36 5.84 4.07
CA ASP A 28 -5.60 6.98 4.98
C ASP A 28 -6.54 8.04 4.38
N THR A 29 -6.63 8.14 3.05
CA THR A 29 -7.49 9.12 2.35
C THR A 29 -8.74 8.50 1.74
N HIS A 30 -9.02 7.23 2.02
CA HIS A 30 -10.12 6.47 1.43
C HIS A 30 -10.12 6.43 -0.11
N SER A 31 -8.95 6.60 -0.72
CA SER A 31 -8.78 6.65 -2.17
C SER A 31 -8.47 5.27 -2.74
N ARG A 32 -9.53 4.55 -3.13
CA ARG A 32 -9.43 3.26 -3.83
C ARG A 32 -8.54 3.31 -5.09
N PRO A 33 -8.63 4.34 -5.96
CA PRO A 33 -7.74 4.41 -7.12
C PRO A 33 -6.27 4.54 -6.75
N LEU A 34 -5.94 5.30 -5.69
CA LEU A 34 -4.57 5.48 -5.23
C LEU A 34 -4.02 4.18 -4.62
N PHE A 35 -4.78 3.54 -3.73
CA PHE A 35 -4.42 2.23 -3.18
C PHE A 35 -4.25 1.17 -4.27
N GLY A 36 -5.23 1.08 -5.18
CA GLY A 36 -5.22 0.10 -6.26
C GLY A 36 -4.04 0.28 -7.23
N SER A 37 -3.57 1.52 -7.42
CA SER A 37 -2.39 1.78 -8.24
C SER A 37 -1.10 1.18 -7.65
N ALA A 38 -1.05 0.99 -6.33
CA ALA A 38 0.11 0.44 -5.63
C ALA A 38 0.16 -1.09 -5.63
N CYS A 39 -0.94 -1.74 -6.03
CA CYS A 39 -1.09 -3.19 -5.96
C CYS A 39 -0.93 -3.82 -7.34
N LEU A 40 -0.40 -5.04 -7.37
CA LEU A 40 -0.57 -5.92 -8.53
C LEU A 40 -2.06 -6.27 -8.65
N GLN A 41 -2.61 -6.14 -9.86
CA GLN A 41 -4.04 -6.33 -10.13
C GLN A 41 -4.32 -7.65 -10.85
N ASP A 42 -3.63 -8.71 -10.44
CA ASP A 42 -3.74 -10.04 -11.02
C ASP A 42 -3.90 -11.13 -9.94
N SER A 43 -3.83 -12.40 -10.35
CA SER A 43 -3.98 -13.56 -9.48
C SER A 43 -2.77 -13.81 -8.57
N THR A 44 -1.63 -13.19 -8.83
CA THR A 44 -0.37 -13.37 -8.09
C THR A 44 -0.28 -12.44 -6.87
N MET A 45 -1.08 -11.39 -6.82
CA MET A 45 -1.15 -10.49 -5.66
C MET A 45 -1.52 -11.27 -4.40
N ALA A 46 -0.74 -11.09 -3.33
CA ALA A 46 -1.00 -11.72 -2.05
C ALA A 46 -0.66 -10.78 -0.90
N VAL A 47 -1.44 -10.88 0.17
CA VAL A 47 -1.20 -10.17 1.43
C VAL A 47 -1.23 -11.19 2.56
N ALA A 48 -0.15 -11.25 3.33
CA ALA A 48 -0.02 -12.10 4.51
C ALA A 48 -0.16 -11.24 5.79
N ILE A 49 -1.06 -11.63 6.68
CA ILE A 49 -1.33 -10.97 7.97
C ILE A 49 -1.33 -12.05 9.06
N GLY A 50 -0.21 -12.18 9.76
CA GLY A 50 0.00 -13.28 10.69
C GLY A 50 -0.17 -14.63 9.98
N PRO A 51 -1.05 -15.54 10.46
CA PRO A 51 -1.28 -16.83 9.82
C PRO A 51 -2.22 -16.76 8.59
N THR A 52 -2.86 -15.61 8.34
CA THR A 52 -3.83 -15.47 7.26
C THR A 52 -3.15 -15.00 5.99
N VAL A 53 -3.45 -15.64 4.86
CA VAL A 53 -3.02 -15.22 3.52
C VAL A 53 -4.26 -14.95 2.67
N VAL A 54 -4.34 -13.76 2.09
CA VAL A 54 -5.36 -13.36 1.12
C VAL A 54 -4.70 -13.30 -0.25
N SER A 55 -5.19 -14.08 -1.21
CA SER A 55 -4.56 -14.25 -2.52
C SER A 55 -5.51 -13.87 -3.66
N GLY A 56 -4.93 -13.26 -4.71
CA GLY A 56 -5.62 -12.72 -5.85
C GLY A 56 -6.18 -11.31 -5.60
N TRP A 57 -6.03 -10.44 -6.59
CA TRP A 57 -6.49 -9.05 -6.51
C TRP A 57 -7.95 -8.87 -6.08
N PRO A 58 -8.95 -9.64 -6.60
CA PRO A 58 -10.33 -9.47 -6.15
C PRO A 58 -10.53 -9.69 -4.65
N ALA A 59 -9.85 -10.69 -4.08
CA ALA A 59 -9.95 -11.01 -2.67
C ALA A 59 -9.20 -9.97 -1.81
N VAL A 60 -8.02 -9.53 -2.25
CA VAL A 60 -7.25 -8.47 -1.57
C VAL A 60 -8.03 -7.15 -1.59
N SER A 61 -8.58 -6.75 -2.74
CA SER A 61 -9.37 -5.54 -2.89
C SER A 61 -10.60 -5.56 -1.97
N ALA A 62 -11.35 -6.67 -1.95
CA ALA A 62 -12.49 -6.87 -1.07
C ALA A 62 -12.10 -6.83 0.42
N PHE A 63 -10.96 -7.40 0.78
CA PHE A 63 -10.47 -7.42 2.16
C PHE A 63 -10.23 -6.00 2.70
N PHE A 64 -9.63 -5.12 1.89
CA PHE A 64 -9.33 -3.74 2.28
C PHE A 64 -10.54 -2.79 2.20
N GLU A 65 -11.69 -3.22 1.67
CA GLU A 65 -12.90 -2.37 1.67
C GLU A 65 -13.28 -1.89 3.06
N ARG A 66 -13.13 -2.74 4.07
CA ARG A 66 -13.43 -2.43 5.46
C ARG A 66 -12.55 -1.31 6.03
N VAL A 67 -11.31 -1.20 5.56
CA VAL A 67 -10.36 -0.17 6.00
C VAL A 67 -10.79 1.21 5.49
N PHE A 68 -11.46 1.27 4.33
CA PHE A 68 -12.01 2.52 3.80
C PHE A 68 -13.24 3.04 4.55
N HIS A 69 -13.73 2.34 5.57
CA HIS A 69 -14.84 2.77 6.42
C HIS A 69 -14.40 3.26 7.81
N VAL A 70 -13.09 3.35 8.07
CA VAL A 70 -12.56 3.86 9.34
C VAL A 70 -11.57 4.98 9.07
N ILE A 71 -11.50 5.95 9.97
CA ILE A 71 -10.45 6.97 9.90
C ILE A 71 -9.14 6.29 10.29
N THR A 72 -8.17 6.30 9.39
CA THR A 72 -6.88 5.65 9.64
C THR A 72 -5.71 6.58 9.35
N MET A 73 -4.63 6.37 10.09
CA MET A 73 -3.34 7.00 9.84
C MET A 73 -2.23 5.96 9.97
N HIS A 74 -1.43 5.81 8.91
CA HIS A 74 -0.28 4.91 8.87
C HIS A 74 1.03 5.70 8.92
N VAL A 75 1.84 5.46 9.95
CA VAL A 75 3.20 6.00 10.06
C VAL A 75 4.19 4.93 9.63
N ILE A 76 4.86 5.17 8.50
CA ILE A 76 5.87 4.27 7.92
C ILE A 76 7.27 4.81 8.15
N THR A 77 8.17 3.98 8.69
CA THR A 77 9.57 4.34 8.97
C THR A 77 10.52 3.19 8.63
N ASN A 78 11.83 3.46 8.66
CA ASN A 78 12.89 2.46 8.45
C ASN A 78 12.74 1.66 7.13
N VAL A 79 12.34 2.36 6.06
CA VAL A 79 12.22 1.75 4.73
C VAL A 79 13.58 1.28 4.25
N ARG A 80 13.69 0.00 3.90
CA ARG A 80 14.89 -0.62 3.30
C ARG A 80 14.49 -1.34 2.03
N ILE A 81 15.22 -1.07 0.96
CA ILE A 81 14.93 -1.60 -0.38
C ILE A 81 16.13 -2.41 -0.86
N ALA A 82 15.88 -3.66 -1.24
CA ALA A 82 16.80 -4.52 -1.96
C ALA A 82 16.28 -4.71 -3.39
N VAL A 83 17.06 -4.23 -4.36
CA VAL A 83 16.78 -4.32 -5.80
C VAL A 83 18.11 -4.40 -6.53
N GLU A 84 18.20 -5.28 -7.51
CA GLU A 84 19.37 -5.43 -8.40
C GLU A 84 19.18 -4.56 -9.65
N ASP A 85 20.28 -4.16 -10.29
CA ASP A 85 20.24 -3.32 -11.48
C ASP A 85 19.56 -4.08 -12.63
N GLY A 86 18.48 -3.50 -13.18
CA GLY A 86 17.70 -4.10 -14.26
C GLY A 86 16.74 -5.21 -13.83
N ALA A 87 16.56 -5.45 -12.53
CA ALA A 87 15.58 -6.43 -12.05
C ALA A 87 14.14 -5.92 -12.17
N ASP A 88 13.22 -6.84 -12.49
CA ASP A 88 11.78 -6.56 -12.56
C ASP A 88 11.06 -6.69 -11.20
N THR A 89 11.79 -7.15 -10.16
CA THR A 89 11.25 -7.33 -8.82
C THR A 89 12.20 -6.77 -7.76
N ALA A 90 11.63 -6.39 -6.62
CA ALA A 90 12.37 -5.86 -5.49
C ALA A 90 11.77 -6.35 -4.17
N THR A 91 12.56 -6.33 -3.11
CA THR A 91 12.08 -6.54 -1.74
C THR A 91 12.16 -5.23 -0.97
N LEU A 92 11.08 -4.88 -0.28
CA LEU A 92 11.03 -3.75 0.63
C LEU A 92 10.62 -4.23 2.03
N SER A 93 11.29 -3.71 3.05
CA SER A 93 10.87 -3.84 4.45
C SER A 93 10.73 -2.47 5.09
N ALA A 94 9.75 -2.31 5.99
CA ALA A 94 9.54 -1.09 6.75
C ALA A 94 8.89 -1.41 8.11
N HIS A 95 8.92 -0.45 9.04
CA HIS A 95 8.07 -0.46 10.22
C HIS A 95 6.82 0.36 9.97
N ALA A 96 5.66 -0.16 10.38
CA ALA A 96 4.38 0.51 10.28
C ALA A 96 3.72 0.60 11.65
N ILE A 97 3.21 1.79 12.00
CA ILE A 97 2.28 2.00 13.12
C ILE A 97 0.99 2.55 12.52
N SER A 98 -0.13 1.87 12.78
CA SER A 98 -1.45 2.27 12.31
C SER A 98 -2.33 2.70 13.47
N TYR A 99 -2.99 3.84 13.33
CA TYR A 99 -4.06 4.28 14.23
C TYR A 99 -5.38 4.17 13.48
N HIS A 100 -6.34 3.46 14.07
CA HIS A 100 -7.70 3.35 13.54
C HIS A 100 -8.66 4.01 14.54
N VAL A 101 -9.34 5.06 14.09
CA VAL A 101 -10.38 5.76 14.84
C VAL A 101 -11.71 5.41 14.19
N ARG A 102 -12.64 4.92 15.00
CA ARG A 102 -13.99 4.66 14.51
C ARG A 102 -14.73 5.98 14.37
N GLU A 103 -15.68 6.05 13.45
CA GLU A 103 -16.45 7.30 13.23
C GLU A 103 -17.16 7.77 14.52
N GLU A 104 -17.55 6.86 15.42
CA GLU A 104 -18.19 7.24 16.69
C GLU A 104 -17.26 7.90 17.73
N ASP A 105 -15.94 7.83 17.53
CA ASP A 105 -14.92 8.28 18.49
C ASP A 105 -14.32 9.67 18.12
N GLY A 106 -14.84 10.32 17.07
CA GLY A 106 -14.34 11.57 16.47
C GLY A 106 -15.18 12.83 16.71
#